data_AF-A0A1Z5KPP6-F1
#
_entry.id   AF-A0A1Z5KPP6-F1
#
_cell.length_a   1.000
_cell.length_b   1.000
_cell.length_c   1.000
_cell.angle_alpha   90.00
_cell.angle_beta   90.00
_cell.angle_gamma   90.00
#
_symmetry.space_group_name_H-M   'P 1'
#
loop_
_entity.id
_entity.type
_entity.pdbx_description
1 polymer ?
#
loop_
_entity_poly.entity_id
_entity_poly.type
_entity_poly.pdbx_seq_one_letter_code
_entity_poly.pdbx_strand_id
1 'polypeptide(L)'
;MKTSLGLLTTLIVSHAAFSAADETIGLCCLCDSCGPALSGRANLAVDNKGYTCQKLIIDMADPTNSIKQGNAACRQLQGRWYDHCCNPSHKPTAIAQSPVPSPATNYPRGSYSKCDLCRDGSYPSLDKTLVAVLNFPNVNTCKELYWWARNGNFEDRMCRPIQNYFNDPCGCGKGSSSGNSGGNTGGGAPDNNFGGSNPSTGGTPPKKTMPKVVKDTNKMYTENNRRGGLGRKRRVKGTQ
;
A
#
# COMPACT_ATOMS: atom_id res chain seq x y z
N MET A 1 -10.24 -51.34 69.96
CA MET A 1 -9.54 -50.84 68.76
C MET A 1 -10.09 -49.46 68.41
N LYS A 2 -9.34 -48.40 68.72
CA LYS A 2 -9.66 -47.01 68.38
C LYS A 2 -8.32 -46.30 68.20
N THR A 3 -7.95 -45.98 66.97
CA THR A 3 -6.96 -44.94 66.68
C THR A 3 -7.51 -44.08 65.55
N SER A 4 -7.61 -42.80 65.89
CA SER A 4 -8.34 -41.75 65.21
C SER A 4 -7.42 -40.98 64.26
N LEU A 5 -8.06 -40.38 63.27
CA LEU A 5 -7.58 -39.45 62.25
C LEU A 5 -6.61 -38.35 62.75
N GLY A 6 -5.66 -37.98 61.90
CA GLY A 6 -4.95 -36.70 61.95
C GLY A 6 -4.63 -36.21 60.53
N LEU A 7 -5.59 -35.55 59.88
CA LEU A 7 -5.48 -35.03 58.52
C LEU A 7 -4.94 -33.59 58.56
N LEU A 8 -3.64 -33.43 58.32
CA LEU A 8 -2.95 -32.13 58.26
C LEU A 8 -3.24 -31.45 56.91
N THR A 9 -4.03 -30.38 56.93
CA THR A 9 -4.35 -29.55 55.77
C THR A 9 -3.39 -28.36 55.70
N THR A 10 -2.42 -28.39 54.79
CA THR A 10 -1.46 -27.30 54.56
C THR A 10 -2.07 -26.25 53.64
N LEU A 11 -2.37 -25.07 54.20
CA LEU A 11 -2.83 -23.89 53.47
C LEU A 11 -1.63 -23.19 52.82
N ILE A 12 -1.46 -23.35 51.50
CA ILE A 12 -0.45 -22.62 50.72
C ILE A 12 -1.01 -21.23 50.40
N VAL A 13 -0.53 -20.20 51.10
CA VAL A 13 -0.83 -18.80 50.81
C VAL A 13 0.00 -18.36 49.61
N SER A 14 -0.59 -18.42 48.41
CA SER A 14 0.00 -17.86 47.20
C SER A 14 0.05 -16.33 47.31
N HIS A 15 1.23 -15.79 47.57
CA HIS A 15 1.48 -14.36 47.51
C HIS A 15 1.41 -13.89 46.05
N ALA A 16 0.28 -13.30 45.66
CA ALA A 16 0.19 -12.54 44.43
C ALA A 16 1.03 -11.26 44.59
N ALA A 17 2.28 -11.29 44.12
CA ALA A 17 3.09 -10.09 43.99
C ALA A 17 2.47 -9.19 42.91
N PHE A 18 1.74 -8.17 43.34
CA PHE A 18 1.37 -7.05 42.46
C PHE A 18 2.57 -6.14 42.34
N SER A 19 3.45 -6.42 41.38
CA SER A 19 4.46 -5.47 40.94
C SER A 19 3.77 -4.31 40.23
N ALA A 20 3.63 -3.17 40.91
CA ALA A 20 3.37 -1.90 40.26
C ALA A 20 4.61 -1.55 39.44
N ALA A 21 4.59 -1.88 38.15
CA ALA A 21 5.64 -1.47 37.22
C ALA A 21 5.58 0.04 37.07
N ASP A 22 6.66 0.71 37.47
CA ASP A 22 6.94 2.12 37.19
C ASP A 22 6.75 2.34 35.68
N GLU A 23 5.72 3.12 35.31
CA GLU A 23 5.35 3.35 33.92
C GLU A 23 6.32 4.39 33.32
N THR A 24 7.59 3.99 33.13
CA THR A 24 8.41 4.66 32.12
C THR A 24 7.66 4.47 30.80
N ILE A 25 7.02 5.54 30.32
CA ILE A 25 6.26 5.61 29.06
C ILE A 25 7.27 5.41 27.92
N GLY A 26 7.72 4.18 27.74
CA GLY A 26 8.65 3.81 26.69
C GLY A 26 7.88 3.62 25.40
N LEU A 27 8.40 4.22 24.33
CA LEU A 27 7.99 3.90 22.96
C LEU A 27 8.19 2.39 22.75
N CYS A 28 7.24 1.72 22.11
CA CYS A 28 7.44 0.33 21.74
C CYS A 28 8.36 0.26 20.51
N CYS A 29 9.55 -0.31 20.71
CA CYS A 29 10.56 -0.32 19.66
C CYS A 29 10.67 -1.72 19.04
N LEU A 30 10.45 -1.82 17.72
CA LEU A 30 10.58 -3.11 17.04
C LEU A 30 12.04 -3.56 17.00
N CYS A 31 12.97 -2.68 16.62
CA CYS A 31 14.41 -2.99 16.56
C CYS A 31 15.15 -2.42 17.78
N ASP A 32 16.37 -2.92 18.00
CA ASP A 32 17.27 -2.42 19.04
C ASP A 32 17.46 -0.91 18.93
N SER A 33 17.47 -0.22 20.07
CA SER A 33 17.59 1.25 20.17
C SER A 33 16.55 2.04 19.38
N CYS A 34 15.38 1.44 19.07
CA CYS A 34 14.33 2.09 18.29
C CYS A 34 14.82 2.52 16.89
N GLY A 35 15.81 1.79 16.36
CA GLY A 35 16.38 2.06 15.06
C GLY A 35 15.46 1.68 13.89
N PRO A 36 15.85 2.06 12.66
CA PRO A 36 15.15 1.62 11.46
C PRO A 36 15.29 0.10 11.27
N ALA A 37 14.53 -0.45 10.33
CA ALA A 37 14.72 -1.83 9.89
C ALA A 37 16.17 -2.01 9.41
N LEU A 38 16.67 -3.25 9.49
CA LEU A 38 17.98 -3.58 8.95
C LEU A 38 18.07 -3.16 7.47
N SER A 39 19.25 -2.70 7.03
CA SER A 39 19.45 -2.26 5.65
C SER A 39 18.93 -3.30 4.64
N GLY A 40 18.14 -2.83 3.66
CA GLY A 40 17.47 -3.66 2.66
C GLY A 40 16.15 -4.30 3.11
N ARG A 41 15.72 -4.14 4.37
CA ARG A 41 14.49 -4.77 4.90
C ARG A 41 13.30 -3.84 5.08
N ALA A 42 13.47 -2.53 4.91
CA ALA A 42 12.41 -1.55 5.10
C ALA A 42 11.11 -1.87 4.34
N ASN A 43 11.22 -2.41 3.12
CA ASN A 43 10.10 -2.73 2.23
C ASN A 43 9.62 -4.19 2.31
N LEU A 44 10.19 -5.02 3.19
CA LEU A 44 9.69 -6.37 3.38
C LEU A 44 8.29 -6.32 3.96
N ALA A 45 7.39 -7.09 3.36
CA ALA A 45 6.01 -7.17 3.82
C ALA A 45 5.92 -8.02 5.09
N VAL A 46 5.15 -7.53 6.06
CA VAL A 46 4.81 -8.22 7.30
C VAL A 46 3.33 -8.66 7.31
N ASP A 47 2.60 -8.43 6.23
CA ASP A 47 1.30 -9.05 5.98
C ASP A 47 1.10 -9.27 4.48
N ASN A 48 -0.09 -9.76 4.11
CA ASN A 48 -0.49 -9.98 2.72
C ASN A 48 -1.13 -8.74 2.06
N LYS A 49 -1.16 -7.59 2.73
CA LYS A 49 -1.82 -6.35 2.29
C LYS A 49 -0.82 -5.24 1.96
N GLY A 50 0.47 -5.55 1.90
CA GLY A 50 1.53 -4.59 1.62
C GLY A 50 1.96 -3.77 2.83
N TYR A 51 1.61 -4.17 4.05
CA TYR A 51 2.13 -3.53 5.25
C TYR A 51 3.60 -3.95 5.45
N THR A 52 4.51 -2.99 5.62
CA THR A 52 5.96 -3.25 5.56
C THR A 52 6.64 -3.12 6.92
N CYS A 53 7.87 -3.64 7.05
CA CYS A 53 8.71 -3.45 8.24
C CYS A 53 8.85 -1.97 8.63
N GLN A 54 9.09 -1.08 7.65
CA GLN A 54 9.19 0.36 7.93
C GLN A 54 7.90 0.91 8.53
N LYS A 55 6.75 0.51 7.98
CA LYS A 55 5.45 0.97 8.46
C LYS A 55 5.16 0.44 9.86
N LEU A 56 5.48 -0.84 10.12
CA LEU A 56 5.35 -1.44 11.45
C LEU A 56 6.21 -0.71 12.50
N ILE A 57 7.45 -0.36 12.17
CA ILE A 57 8.35 0.37 13.09
C ILE A 57 7.76 1.73 13.46
N ILE A 58 7.28 2.49 12.46
CA ILE A 58 6.66 3.80 12.68
C ILE A 58 5.41 3.65 13.56
N ASP A 59 4.54 2.69 13.22
CA ASP A 59 3.30 2.49 13.96
C ASP A 59 3.60 2.03 15.40
N MET A 60 4.55 1.14 15.65
CA MET A 60 4.92 0.74 17.03
C MET A 60 5.52 1.90 17.84
N ALA A 61 6.22 2.83 17.19
CA ALA A 61 6.78 4.01 17.83
C ALA A 61 5.79 5.18 17.96
N ASP A 62 4.53 5.03 17.55
CA ASP A 62 3.54 6.09 17.68
C ASP A 62 3.04 6.22 19.14
N PRO A 63 3.33 7.33 19.83
CA PRO A 63 2.91 7.52 21.23
C PRO A 63 1.39 7.69 21.40
N THR A 64 0.65 7.90 20.31
CA THR A 64 -0.80 8.10 20.34
C THR A 64 -1.58 6.79 20.33
N ASN A 65 -0.93 5.67 20.01
CA ASN A 65 -1.57 4.37 19.97
C ASN A 65 -1.49 3.64 21.32
N SER A 66 -2.13 2.48 21.40
CA SER A 66 -2.15 1.66 22.61
C SER A 66 -0.93 0.73 22.76
N ILE A 67 0.08 0.81 21.89
CA ILE A 67 1.25 -0.07 21.84
C ILE A 67 2.40 0.60 22.59
N LYS A 68 2.45 0.37 23.91
CA LYS A 68 3.49 0.89 24.79
C LYS A 68 4.53 -0.19 25.12
N GLN A 69 5.76 0.24 25.40
CA GLN A 69 6.80 -0.64 25.91
C GLN A 69 6.30 -1.43 27.13
N GLY A 70 6.61 -2.73 27.17
CA GLY A 70 6.24 -3.61 28.28
C GLY A 70 4.80 -4.13 28.24
N ASN A 71 3.93 -3.62 27.36
CA ASN A 71 2.59 -4.16 27.21
C ASN A 71 2.58 -5.45 26.35
N ALA A 72 1.49 -6.21 26.42
CA ALA A 72 1.37 -7.49 25.73
C ALA A 72 1.42 -7.34 24.20
N ALA A 73 0.83 -6.28 23.65
CA ALA A 73 0.80 -6.03 22.21
C ALA A 73 2.20 -5.75 21.65
N CYS A 74 3.00 -4.94 22.35
CA CYS A 74 4.37 -4.63 22.00
C CYS A 74 5.23 -5.90 21.97
N ARG A 75 5.17 -6.70 23.04
CA ARG A 75 5.90 -7.98 23.12
C ARG A 75 5.49 -8.95 22.02
N GLN A 76 4.20 -8.98 21.67
CA GLN A 76 3.70 -9.84 20.60
C GLN A 76 4.23 -9.41 19.23
N LEU A 77 4.23 -8.11 18.93
CA LEU A 77 4.76 -7.59 17.67
C LEU A 77 6.28 -7.77 17.58
N GLN A 78 7.01 -7.50 18.66
CA GLN A 78 8.44 -7.77 18.77
C GLN A 78 8.72 -9.26 18.52
N GLY A 79 8.07 -10.16 19.27
CA GLY A 79 8.29 -11.59 19.13
C GLY A 79 7.91 -12.16 17.75
N ARG A 80 7.00 -11.51 17.02
CA ARG A 80 6.62 -11.95 15.68
C ARG A 80 7.53 -11.39 14.58
N TRP A 81 7.96 -10.13 14.69
CA TRP A 81 8.54 -9.40 13.56
C TRP A 81 9.99 -8.94 13.77
N TYR A 82 10.53 -9.07 14.98
CA TYR A 82 11.93 -8.72 15.26
C TYR A 82 12.90 -9.45 14.32
N ASP A 83 12.77 -10.78 14.21
CA ASP A 83 13.67 -11.57 13.37
C ASP A 83 13.54 -11.20 11.88
N HIS A 84 12.31 -10.98 11.44
CA HIS A 84 12.01 -10.61 10.07
C HIS A 84 12.63 -9.26 9.68
N CYS A 85 12.45 -8.24 10.54
CA CYS A 85 12.80 -6.85 10.20
C CYS A 85 14.17 -6.39 10.70
N CYS A 86 14.66 -6.93 11.83
CA CYS A 86 15.79 -6.36 12.57
C CYS A 86 16.98 -7.33 12.72
N ASN A 87 16.74 -8.65 12.79
CA ASN A 87 17.83 -9.61 13.05
C ASN A 87 18.71 -9.86 11.80
N PRO A 88 20.00 -9.49 11.82
CA PRO A 88 20.91 -9.68 10.70
C PRO A 88 21.18 -11.14 10.34
N SER A 89 21.06 -12.05 11.32
CA SER A 89 21.29 -13.49 11.14
C SER A 89 20.09 -14.22 10.55
N HIS A 90 18.90 -13.62 10.56
CA HIS A 90 17.69 -14.23 10.02
C HIS A 90 17.53 -13.92 8.52
N LYS A 91 17.19 -14.91 7.69
CA LYS A 91 16.84 -14.71 6.28
C LYS A 91 15.30 -14.70 6.13
N PRO A 92 14.67 -13.55 5.90
CA PRO A 92 13.21 -13.45 5.88
C PRO A 92 12.62 -14.16 4.66
N THR A 93 11.56 -14.95 4.87
CA THR A 93 10.75 -15.52 3.79
C THR A 93 9.82 -14.45 3.22
N ALA A 94 9.71 -14.38 1.89
CA ALA A 94 8.78 -13.48 1.23
C ALA A 94 7.33 -13.84 1.59
N ILE A 95 6.55 -12.84 2.03
CA ILE A 95 5.12 -13.00 2.26
C ILE A 95 4.39 -12.76 0.95
N ALA A 96 3.61 -13.74 0.49
CA ALA A 96 2.78 -13.59 -0.70
C ALA A 96 1.78 -12.44 -0.50
N GLN A 97 1.80 -11.49 -1.42
CA GLN A 97 0.90 -10.33 -1.39
C GLN A 97 -0.41 -10.70 -2.07
N SER A 98 -1.53 -10.40 -1.41
CA SER A 98 -2.83 -10.46 -2.07
C SER A 98 -2.85 -9.40 -3.17
N PRO A 99 -3.25 -9.75 -4.41
CA PRO A 99 -3.43 -8.75 -5.45
C PRO A 99 -4.36 -7.67 -4.91
N VAL A 100 -3.89 -6.43 -4.84
CA VAL A 100 -4.79 -5.31 -4.56
C VAL A 100 -5.73 -5.25 -5.76
N PRO A 101 -7.05 -5.46 -5.58
CA PRO A 101 -7.98 -5.31 -6.68
C PRO A 101 -7.77 -3.93 -7.26
N SER A 102 -7.51 -3.86 -8.56
CA SER A 102 -7.35 -2.55 -9.17
C SER A 102 -8.62 -1.75 -8.88
N PRO A 103 -8.52 -0.49 -8.41
CA PRO A 103 -9.69 0.32 -8.18
C PRO A 103 -10.55 0.30 -9.42
N ALA A 104 -11.82 -0.10 -9.26
CA ALA A 104 -12.81 -0.06 -10.33
C ALA A 104 -12.91 1.38 -10.79
N THR A 105 -12.16 1.71 -11.84
CA THR A 105 -12.09 3.08 -12.32
C THR A 105 -13.26 3.22 -13.28
N ASN A 106 -14.34 3.83 -12.79
CA ASN A 106 -15.39 4.33 -13.68
C ASN A 106 -14.79 5.50 -14.45
N TYR A 107 -14.16 5.20 -15.58
CA TYR A 107 -13.69 6.23 -16.49
C TYR A 107 -14.93 6.90 -17.09
N PRO A 108 -15.15 8.21 -16.89
CA PRO A 108 -16.19 8.91 -17.61
C PRO A 108 -15.88 8.78 -19.10
N ARG A 109 -16.89 8.40 -19.89
CA ARG A 109 -16.75 8.39 -21.34
C ARG A 109 -16.54 9.84 -21.79
N GLY A 110 -15.45 10.08 -22.51
CA GLY A 110 -15.15 11.41 -23.05
C GLY A 110 -16.23 11.89 -24.02
N SER A 111 -16.21 13.19 -24.34
CA SER A 111 -17.12 13.79 -25.31
C SER A 111 -16.88 13.30 -26.74
N TYR A 112 -15.74 12.69 -27.02
CA TYR A 112 -15.39 12.23 -28.36
C TYR A 112 -15.63 10.72 -28.44
N SER A 113 -16.39 10.33 -29.46
CA SER A 113 -16.89 8.96 -29.61
C SER A 113 -15.81 7.95 -30.00
N LYS A 114 -14.61 8.38 -30.42
CA LYS A 114 -13.53 7.52 -30.95
C LYS A 114 -12.16 8.12 -30.70
N CYS A 115 -11.22 7.30 -30.23
CA CYS A 115 -9.79 7.61 -30.23
C CYS A 115 -9.09 6.77 -31.30
N ASP A 116 -8.51 7.42 -32.30
CA ASP A 116 -7.79 6.75 -33.38
C ASP A 116 -6.34 6.50 -32.95
N LEU A 117 -6.06 5.30 -32.42
CA LEU A 117 -4.71 4.96 -31.94
C LEU A 117 -3.66 5.02 -33.05
N CYS A 118 -4.05 4.62 -34.25
CA CYS A 118 -3.27 4.84 -35.44
C CYS A 118 -3.83 6.01 -36.24
N ARG A 119 -2.93 6.88 -36.69
CA ARG A 119 -3.29 7.99 -37.56
C ARG A 119 -3.93 7.46 -38.84
N ASP A 120 -4.89 8.24 -39.33
CA ASP A 120 -5.60 8.01 -40.60
C ASP A 120 -6.41 6.70 -40.66
N GLY A 121 -6.76 6.14 -39.49
CA GLY A 121 -7.56 4.91 -39.40
C GLY A 121 -6.79 3.63 -39.76
N SER A 122 -5.46 3.68 -39.77
CA SER A 122 -4.60 2.52 -40.00
C SER A 122 -4.79 1.46 -38.91
N TYR A 123 -4.42 0.21 -39.20
CA TYR A 123 -4.55 -0.90 -38.26
C TYR A 123 -3.19 -1.20 -37.59
N PRO A 124 -3.14 -1.71 -36.34
CA PRO A 124 -1.86 -2.13 -35.76
C PRO A 124 -1.16 -3.16 -36.64
N SER A 125 0.14 -2.95 -36.88
CA SER A 125 0.97 -3.90 -37.61
C SER A 125 1.22 -5.19 -36.83
N LEU A 126 1.22 -5.10 -35.50
CA LEU A 126 1.46 -6.21 -34.57
C LEU A 126 0.21 -6.46 -33.72
N ASP A 127 -0.87 -6.88 -34.37
CA ASP A 127 -2.20 -6.94 -33.76
C ASP A 127 -2.32 -7.93 -32.58
N LYS A 128 -1.49 -8.98 -32.56
CA LYS A 128 -1.40 -9.99 -31.49
C LYS A 128 -0.43 -9.62 -30.36
N THR A 129 0.34 -8.53 -30.47
CA THR A 129 1.27 -8.14 -29.41
C THR A 129 0.50 -7.81 -28.14
N LEU A 130 1.00 -8.31 -27.01
CA LEU A 130 0.42 -8.06 -25.71
C LEU A 130 0.61 -6.60 -25.30
N VAL A 131 -0.44 -6.00 -24.75
CA VAL A 131 -0.40 -4.65 -24.20
C VAL A 131 -0.58 -4.69 -22.69
N ALA A 132 0.24 -3.92 -21.98
CA ALA A 132 0.21 -3.83 -20.53
C ALA A 132 -0.58 -2.58 -20.12
N VAL A 133 -1.90 -2.60 -20.34
CA VAL A 133 -2.75 -1.46 -20.00
C VAL A 133 -3.52 -1.77 -18.73
N LEU A 134 -3.07 -1.14 -17.65
CA LEU A 134 -3.72 -1.25 -16.35
C LEU A 134 -5.16 -0.72 -16.45
N ASN A 135 -6.11 -1.53 -15.98
CA ASN A 135 -7.50 -1.15 -15.72
C ASN A 135 -8.45 -1.17 -16.93
N PHE A 136 -8.07 -1.81 -18.05
CA PHE A 136 -9.00 -2.05 -19.16
C PHE A 136 -9.41 -3.52 -19.20
N PRO A 137 -10.64 -3.86 -18.79
CA PRO A 137 -11.07 -5.25 -18.72
C PRO A 137 -11.09 -5.87 -20.11
N ASN A 138 -10.49 -7.06 -20.25
CA ASN A 138 -10.45 -7.84 -21.49
C ASN A 138 -9.71 -7.16 -22.66
N VAL A 139 -8.74 -6.29 -22.35
CA VAL A 139 -7.85 -5.68 -23.36
C VAL A 139 -6.43 -6.16 -23.12
N ASN A 140 -6.05 -7.24 -23.78
CA ASN A 140 -4.76 -7.90 -23.62
C ASN A 140 -3.87 -7.74 -24.86
N THR A 141 -4.45 -7.41 -26.02
CA THR A 141 -3.73 -7.31 -27.31
C THR A 141 -3.85 -5.93 -27.96
N CYS A 142 -2.91 -5.60 -28.85
CA CYS A 142 -2.96 -4.40 -29.67
C CYS A 142 -4.27 -4.28 -30.47
N LYS A 143 -4.77 -5.40 -31.01
CA LYS A 143 -6.08 -5.48 -31.68
C LYS A 143 -7.22 -5.07 -30.75
N GLU A 144 -7.27 -5.65 -29.55
CA GLU A 144 -8.32 -5.36 -28.59
C GLU A 144 -8.27 -3.90 -28.16
N LEU A 145 -7.08 -3.35 -27.91
CA LEU A 145 -6.92 -1.95 -27.52
C LEU A 145 -7.35 -0.99 -28.64
N TYR A 146 -7.03 -1.32 -29.89
CA TYR A 146 -7.47 -0.56 -31.06
C TYR A 146 -9.00 -0.46 -31.14
N TRP A 147 -9.70 -1.59 -31.05
CA TRP A 147 -11.18 -1.59 -31.10
C TRP A 147 -11.79 -0.96 -29.85
N TRP A 148 -11.18 -1.15 -28.69
CA TRP A 148 -11.59 -0.51 -27.45
C TRP A 148 -11.56 1.02 -27.56
N ALA A 149 -10.49 1.57 -28.11
CA ALA A 149 -10.31 3.00 -28.35
C ALA A 149 -11.34 3.57 -29.36
N ARG A 150 -11.57 2.83 -30.45
CA ARG A 150 -12.51 3.18 -31.52
C ARG A 150 -13.97 3.12 -31.08
N ASN A 151 -14.26 2.47 -29.97
CA ASN A 151 -15.60 2.43 -29.35
C ASN A 151 -15.83 3.59 -28.35
N GLY A 152 -14.90 4.54 -28.23
CA GLY A 152 -15.08 5.72 -27.37
C GLY A 152 -14.89 5.41 -25.89
N ASN A 153 -14.15 4.35 -25.56
CA ASN A 153 -13.89 3.97 -24.17
C ASN A 153 -12.71 4.72 -23.53
N PHE A 154 -12.22 5.79 -24.18
CA PHE A 154 -11.22 6.69 -23.62
C PHE A 154 -11.79 8.08 -23.38
N GLU A 155 -11.29 8.71 -22.32
CA GLU A 155 -11.39 10.15 -22.18
C GLU A 155 -10.49 10.83 -23.23
N ASP A 156 -10.90 12.00 -23.69
CA ASP A 156 -10.21 12.78 -24.72
C ASP A 156 -8.75 13.06 -24.33
N ARG A 157 -8.54 13.39 -23.05
CA ARG A 157 -7.21 13.67 -22.49
C ARG A 157 -6.29 12.45 -22.48
N MET A 158 -6.84 11.23 -22.57
CA MET A 158 -6.07 9.99 -22.60
C MET A 158 -5.71 9.55 -24.02
N CYS A 159 -6.36 10.08 -25.06
CA CYS A 159 -6.14 9.60 -26.42
C CYS A 159 -4.69 9.81 -26.89
N ARG A 160 -4.10 11.00 -26.68
CA ARG A 160 -2.70 11.28 -27.09
C ARG A 160 -1.68 10.45 -26.30
N PRO A 161 -1.74 10.34 -24.96
CA PRO A 161 -0.87 9.43 -24.23
C PRO A 161 -0.96 7.98 -24.72
N ILE A 162 -2.18 7.48 -24.96
CA ILE A 162 -2.36 6.09 -25.40
C ILE A 162 -1.88 5.89 -26.84
N GLN A 163 -2.04 6.86 -27.74
CA GLN A 163 -1.45 6.81 -29.09
C GLN A 163 0.07 6.64 -29.04
N ASN A 164 0.76 7.42 -28.21
CA ASN A 164 2.21 7.30 -28.04
C ASN A 164 2.59 5.93 -27.47
N TYR A 165 1.89 5.50 -26.42
CA TYR A 165 2.09 4.17 -25.84
C TYR A 165 1.81 3.04 -26.83
N PHE A 166 0.82 3.20 -27.72
CA PHE A 166 0.40 2.18 -28.68
C PHE A 166 1.37 2.03 -29.84
N ASN A 167 1.94 3.16 -30.30
CA ASN A 167 2.81 3.16 -31.47
C ASN A 167 4.08 2.33 -31.27
N ASP A 168 4.66 2.32 -30.07
CA ASP A 168 5.92 1.61 -29.79
C ASP A 168 5.77 0.07 -29.81
N PRO A 169 4.82 -0.56 -29.07
CA PRO A 169 4.65 -2.01 -29.04
C PRO A 169 3.83 -2.56 -30.21
N CYS A 170 2.89 -1.79 -30.76
CA CYS A 170 1.95 -2.28 -31.77
C CYS A 170 2.33 -1.87 -33.19
N GLY A 171 2.96 -0.70 -33.33
CA GLY A 171 3.14 0.00 -34.59
C GLY A 171 1.82 0.38 -35.24
N CYS A 172 1.90 1.21 -36.27
CA CYS A 172 0.76 1.58 -37.11
C CYS A 172 1.14 1.40 -38.57
N GLY A 173 0.38 0.59 -39.30
CA GLY A 173 0.67 0.28 -40.69
C GLY A 173 -0.55 -0.18 -41.48
N LYS A 174 -0.33 -0.42 -42.78
CA LYS A 174 -1.33 -1.09 -43.62
C LYS A 174 -1.34 -2.57 -43.20
N GLY A 175 -2.14 -2.92 -42.20
CA GLY A 175 -2.14 -4.25 -41.61
C GLY A 175 -2.26 -5.34 -42.66
N SER A 176 -1.28 -6.24 -42.71
CA SER A 176 -1.44 -7.55 -43.31
C SER A 176 -2.43 -8.33 -42.45
N SER A 177 -3.70 -8.42 -42.86
CA SER A 177 -4.64 -9.41 -42.33
C SER A 177 -4.29 -10.85 -42.75
N SER A 178 -3.05 -11.14 -43.10
CA SER A 178 -2.58 -12.46 -43.53
C SER A 178 -1.52 -12.96 -42.56
N GLY A 179 -1.76 -14.14 -42.00
CA GLY A 179 -0.92 -14.74 -40.99
C GLY A 179 0.50 -15.03 -41.48
N ASN A 180 1.39 -15.14 -40.49
CA ASN A 180 2.66 -15.85 -40.53
C ASN A 180 3.81 -15.15 -41.31
N SER A 181 4.78 -14.62 -40.56
CA SER A 181 6.21 -14.95 -40.70
C SER A 181 7.03 -14.18 -39.66
N GLY A 182 7.94 -14.88 -38.98
CA GLY A 182 8.71 -14.39 -37.84
C GLY A 182 9.61 -13.19 -38.15
N GLY A 183 9.79 -12.36 -37.14
CA GLY A 183 10.75 -11.26 -37.14
C GLY A 183 11.14 -10.96 -35.69
N ASN A 184 12.44 -11.08 -35.41
CA ASN A 184 13.07 -11.06 -34.10
C ASN A 184 12.60 -9.95 -33.15
N THR A 185 12.36 -10.36 -31.90
CA THR A 185 12.56 -9.55 -30.70
C THR A 185 13.99 -8.99 -30.69
N GLY A 186 14.13 -7.68 -30.86
CA GLY A 186 15.36 -6.94 -30.63
C GLY A 186 15.05 -5.65 -29.90
N GLY A 187 15.09 -5.69 -28.57
CA GLY A 187 15.04 -4.50 -27.74
C GLY A 187 16.23 -3.60 -28.05
N GLY A 188 15.96 -2.44 -28.61
CA GLY A 188 16.92 -1.34 -28.73
C GLY A 188 16.25 -0.10 -28.16
N ALA A 189 16.71 0.35 -26.99
CA ALA A 189 16.42 1.69 -26.52
C ALA A 189 16.94 2.69 -27.57
N PRO A 190 16.19 3.72 -27.98
CA PRO A 190 16.73 4.74 -28.85
C PRO A 190 17.74 5.60 -28.07
N ASP A 191 19.01 5.49 -28.45
CA ASP A 191 20.05 6.44 -28.06
C ASP A 191 19.71 7.81 -28.65
N ASN A 192 19.47 8.78 -27.76
CA ASN A 192 19.18 10.17 -28.11
C ASN A 192 20.43 10.84 -28.69
N ASN A 193 20.53 10.89 -30.02
CA ASN A 193 21.47 11.74 -30.73
C ASN A 193 20.83 13.10 -31.02
N PHE A 194 20.92 14.04 -30.08
CA PHE A 194 20.49 15.43 -30.25
C PHE A 194 21.66 16.28 -30.76
N GLY A 195 21.72 16.46 -32.07
CA GLY A 195 22.56 17.45 -32.74
C GLY A 195 21.70 18.52 -33.40
N GLY A 196 21.87 19.78 -33.01
CA GLY A 196 21.57 20.93 -33.87
C GLY A 196 20.61 22.00 -33.33
N SER A 197 21.23 23.09 -32.84
CA SER A 197 20.90 24.49 -33.19
C SER A 197 19.73 25.22 -32.50
N ASN A 198 20.13 26.15 -31.64
CA ASN A 198 19.46 27.35 -31.07
C ASN A 198 18.64 28.18 -32.11
N PRO A 199 17.68 29.07 -31.74
CA PRO A 199 17.95 30.19 -30.83
C PRO A 199 16.86 30.58 -29.80
N SER A 200 17.38 31.11 -28.69
CA SER A 200 16.78 32.04 -27.73
C SER A 200 15.69 32.97 -28.26
N THR A 201 14.52 32.95 -27.61
CA THR A 201 13.73 34.16 -27.34
C THR A 201 13.17 34.07 -25.93
N GLY A 202 13.50 35.07 -25.12
CA GLY A 202 13.11 35.16 -23.72
C GLY A 202 11.64 35.51 -23.57
N GLY A 203 10.97 34.75 -22.72
CA GLY A 203 9.65 35.06 -22.19
C GLY A 203 9.59 34.61 -20.74
N THR A 204 9.77 35.55 -19.81
CA THR A 204 9.61 35.32 -18.37
C THR A 204 8.17 34.89 -18.08
N PRO A 205 7.91 33.70 -17.50
CA PRO A 205 6.56 33.35 -17.10
C PRO A 205 6.11 34.22 -15.92
N PRO A 206 4.87 34.74 -15.90
CA PRO A 206 4.37 35.55 -14.80
C PRO A 206 4.36 34.75 -13.50
N LYS A 207 4.90 35.34 -12.43
CA LYS A 207 4.84 34.81 -11.06
C LYS A 207 3.38 34.54 -10.70
N LYS A 208 3.01 33.27 -10.54
CA LYS A 208 1.77 32.89 -9.85
C LYS A 208 1.92 33.27 -8.38
N THR A 209 1.19 34.32 -7.98
CA THR A 209 0.95 34.69 -6.59
C THR A 209 0.26 33.52 -5.89
N MET A 210 0.94 32.86 -4.96
CA MET A 210 0.30 31.87 -4.09
C MET A 210 -0.74 32.54 -3.20
N PRO A 211 -1.94 31.96 -3.03
CA PRO A 211 -2.89 32.45 -2.04
C PRO A 211 -2.31 32.30 -0.63
N LYS A 212 -2.46 33.35 0.17
CA LYS A 212 -2.08 33.42 1.59
C LYS A 212 -2.68 32.24 2.35
N VAL A 213 -1.83 31.47 3.01
CA VAL A 213 -2.22 30.55 4.09
C VAL A 213 -2.73 31.41 5.25
N VAL A 214 -4.05 31.45 5.43
CA VAL A 214 -4.67 31.99 6.63
C VAL A 214 -4.44 30.98 7.74
N LYS A 215 -3.56 31.34 8.69
CA LYS A 215 -3.46 30.68 9.99
C LYS A 215 -4.69 31.07 10.81
N ASP A 216 -5.72 30.24 10.80
CA ASP A 216 -6.74 30.28 11.85
C ASP A 216 -6.30 29.42 13.02
N THR A 217 -5.52 30.05 13.89
CA THR A 217 -5.43 29.68 15.30
C THR A 217 -6.68 30.19 16.01
N ASN A 218 -7.66 29.33 16.32
CA ASN A 218 -8.48 29.43 17.54
C ASN A 218 -9.57 28.34 17.64
N LYS A 219 -9.85 27.95 18.91
CA LYS A 219 -10.81 26.95 19.44
C LYS A 219 -10.21 25.55 19.54
N MET A 220 -9.53 25.16 20.63
CA MET A 220 -9.86 25.28 22.07
C MET A 220 -11.23 24.67 22.42
N TYR A 221 -11.16 23.44 22.95
CA TYR A 221 -12.11 22.67 23.77
C TYR A 221 -13.62 22.95 23.64
N THR A 222 -14.38 21.91 23.30
CA THR A 222 -15.57 21.60 24.11
C THR A 222 -15.76 20.08 24.23
N GLU A 223 -15.49 19.66 25.44
CA GLU A 223 -15.81 18.41 26.10
C GLU A 223 -17.31 18.11 26.00
N ASN A 224 -17.69 16.90 25.56
CA ASN A 224 -19.02 16.36 25.84
C ASN A 224 -19.02 14.83 25.85
N ASN A 225 -18.89 14.29 27.06
CA ASN A 225 -19.77 13.29 27.65
C ASN A 225 -20.39 12.23 26.71
N ARG A 226 -19.89 11.00 26.79
CA ARG A 226 -20.74 9.79 26.78
C ARG A 226 -20.12 8.68 27.61
N ARG A 227 -20.44 8.75 28.91
CA ARG A 227 -20.42 7.63 29.87
C ARG A 227 -21.25 6.46 29.32
N GLY A 228 -20.60 5.33 29.00
CA GLY A 228 -21.24 4.02 28.93
C GLY A 228 -20.97 3.27 30.23
N GLY A 229 -21.96 3.23 31.12
CA GLY A 229 -21.88 2.57 32.41
C GLY A 229 -21.98 1.05 32.30
N LEU A 230 -20.97 0.34 32.80
CA LEU A 230 -21.09 -1.08 33.15
C LEU A 230 -21.54 -1.19 34.61
N GLY A 231 -22.80 -1.57 34.75
CA GLY A 231 -23.49 -1.73 36.02
C GLY A 231 -22.83 -2.75 36.95
N ARG A 232 -22.73 -2.34 38.22
CA ARG A 232 -22.34 -3.15 39.37
C ARG A 232 -23.28 -4.36 39.58
N LYS A 233 -22.65 -5.48 39.91
CA LYS A 233 -22.94 -6.45 41.00
C LYS A 233 -24.41 -6.67 41.41
N ARG A 234 -24.83 -7.93 41.38
CA ARG A 234 -25.65 -8.53 42.45
C ARG A 234 -25.05 -9.84 42.93
N ARG A 235 -24.76 -9.88 44.23
CA ARG A 235 -24.48 -11.07 45.04
C ARG A 235 -25.36 -10.96 46.29
N VAL A 236 -26.27 -11.90 46.49
CA VAL A 236 -26.99 -12.21 47.75
C VAL A 236 -27.32 -13.72 47.63
N LYS A 237 -26.67 -14.66 48.33
CA LYS A 237 -26.66 -15.02 49.76
C LYS A 237 -27.93 -15.79 50.22
N GLY A 238 -27.84 -17.13 50.19
CA GLY A 238 -28.18 -18.05 51.29
C GLY A 238 -29.65 -18.46 51.58
N THR A 239 -29.76 -19.71 52.07
CA THR A 239 -30.85 -20.40 52.82
C THR A 239 -32.13 -20.71 52.04
N GLN A 240 -32.70 -21.92 52.07
CA GLN A 240 -32.72 -23.00 53.08
C GLN A 240 -32.07 -24.32 52.61
#